data_AF-B4DM09-F1
#
_entry.id   AF-B4DM09-F1
#
_cell.length_a   1.000
_cell.length_b   1.000
_cell.length_c   1.000
_cell.angle_alpha   90.00
_cell.angle_beta   90.00
_cell.angle_gamma   90.00
#
_symmetry.space_group_name_H-M   'P 1'
#
loop_
_entity.id
_entity.type
_entity.pdbx_description
1 polymer ?
#
loop_
_entity_poly.entity_id
_entity_poly.type
_entity_poly.pdbx_seq_one_letter_code
_entity_poly.pdbx_strand_id
1 'polypeptide(L)'
;MAVYTHTGYNDHYMYLNHGQQTIPNGLGMGGQHNYFGLWVDVDFGKGHSRAKPTCTTYNSPQLSAQENFQFDKMEVWAVGDPSEEQLAKGNKSILDADPEAQALLEISGHSRHSEGLREVPDDE
;
A
#
# COMPACT_ATOMS: atom_id res chain seq x y z
N MET A 1 1.05 0.59 -21.92
CA MET A 1 1.54 0.96 -20.58
C MET A 1 1.94 2.42 -20.63
N ALA A 2 1.45 3.25 -19.70
CA ALA A 2 1.74 4.68 -19.65
C ALA A 2 2.37 5.02 -18.29
N VAL A 3 3.28 6.00 -18.27
CA VAL A 3 3.95 6.50 -17.06
C VAL A 3 3.64 7.99 -16.96
N TYR A 4 3.18 8.42 -15.78
CA TYR A 4 2.77 9.79 -15.50
C TYR A 4 3.68 10.39 -14.44
N THR A 5 4.59 11.26 -14.86
CA THR A 5 5.54 11.95 -13.97
C THR A 5 4.89 13.17 -13.32
N HIS A 6 5.47 13.67 -12.23
CA HIS A 6 4.95 14.86 -11.59
C HIS A 6 4.91 16.06 -12.54
N THR A 7 3.89 16.90 -12.38
CA THR A 7 3.69 18.12 -13.19
C THR A 7 4.46 19.32 -12.65
N GLY A 8 4.84 19.29 -11.37
CA GLY A 8 5.40 20.44 -10.65
C GLY A 8 4.37 21.50 -10.25
N TYR A 9 3.08 21.27 -10.51
CA TYR A 9 2.00 22.21 -10.16
C TYR A 9 1.75 22.29 -8.64
N ASN A 10 1.96 21.19 -7.93
CA ASN A 10 1.83 21.09 -6.48
C ASN A 10 2.80 20.03 -5.93
N ASP A 11 2.86 19.93 -4.60
CA ASP A 11 3.68 19.00 -3.83
C ASP A 11 2.87 17.88 -3.16
N HIS A 12 1.62 17.65 -3.61
CA HIS A 12 0.72 16.64 -3.05
C HIS A 12 1.04 15.22 -3.56
N TYR A 13 2.29 14.80 -3.45
CA TYR A 13 2.78 13.57 -4.07
C TYR A 13 2.23 12.31 -3.42
N MET A 14 2.26 12.25 -2.09
CA MET A 14 1.96 11.06 -1.32
C MET A 14 1.28 11.42 -0.01
N TYR A 15 0.32 10.60 0.39
CA TYR A 15 -0.31 10.59 1.69
C TYR A 15 -0.19 9.19 2.25
N LEU A 16 0.26 9.04 3.48
CA LEU A 16 0.27 7.75 4.17
C LEU A 16 -0.17 7.99 5.60
N ASN A 17 -1.17 7.24 6.05
CA ASN A 17 -1.67 7.35 7.41
C ASN A 17 -2.23 6.03 7.92
N HIS A 18 -2.11 5.79 9.22
CA HIS A 18 -2.55 4.57 9.88
C HIS A 18 -2.92 4.84 11.35
N GLY A 19 -3.93 4.14 11.85
CA GLY A 19 -4.34 4.18 13.26
C GLY A 19 -5.02 5.47 13.73
N GLN A 20 -5.40 6.38 12.83
CA GLN A 20 -6.06 7.63 13.19
C GLN A 20 -7.58 7.51 13.15
N GLN A 21 -8.28 8.22 14.05
CA GLN A 21 -9.75 8.20 14.10
C GLN A 21 -10.41 9.28 13.24
N THR A 22 -9.72 10.40 13.02
CA THR A 22 -10.31 11.62 12.45
C THR A 22 -9.89 11.89 11.01
N ILE A 23 -8.87 11.19 10.53
CA ILE A 23 -8.33 11.33 9.17
C ILE A 23 -8.22 9.95 8.50
N PRO A 24 -8.38 9.86 7.16
CA PRO A 24 -8.41 8.58 6.45
C PRO A 24 -7.15 7.76 6.69
N ASN A 25 -7.29 6.46 6.92
CA ASN A 25 -6.13 5.57 6.99
C ASN A 25 -5.97 4.87 5.64
N GLY A 26 -4.75 4.81 5.15
CA GLY A 26 -4.43 4.27 3.82
C GLY A 26 -3.30 5.03 3.15
N LEU A 27 -3.12 4.75 1.87
CA LEU A 27 -2.09 5.33 1.01
C LEU A 27 -2.75 6.08 -0.15
N GLY A 28 -2.45 7.37 -0.27
CA GLY A 28 -2.86 8.21 -1.39
C GLY A 28 -1.66 8.63 -2.23
N MET A 29 -1.82 8.68 -3.54
CA MET A 29 -0.84 9.25 -4.46
C MET A 29 -1.48 10.31 -5.34
N GLY A 30 -0.91 11.51 -5.33
CA GLY A 30 -1.25 12.60 -6.23
C GLY A 30 -2.63 13.19 -5.96
N GLY A 31 -2.68 14.27 -5.19
CA GLY A 31 -3.92 14.99 -4.89
C GLY A 31 -4.17 15.10 -3.40
N GLN A 32 -5.41 15.43 -3.05
CA GLN A 32 -5.81 15.72 -1.66
C GLN A 32 -6.76 14.66 -1.12
N HIS A 33 -7.10 14.75 0.16
CA HIS A 33 -8.09 13.86 0.78
C HIS A 33 -9.35 13.74 -0.08
N ASN A 34 -9.82 12.50 -0.25
CA ASN A 34 -10.95 12.15 -1.11
C ASN A 34 -10.78 12.45 -2.61
N TYR A 35 -9.61 12.88 -3.09
CA TYR A 35 -9.38 13.14 -4.53
C TYR A 35 -7.94 12.78 -4.91
N PHE A 36 -7.52 11.58 -4.53
CA PHE A 36 -6.22 11.03 -4.94
C PHE A 36 -6.31 10.42 -6.34
N GLY A 37 -5.25 10.59 -7.13
CA GLY A 37 -5.07 9.94 -8.42
C GLY A 37 -4.99 8.42 -8.29
N LEU A 38 -4.45 7.93 -7.16
CA LEU A 38 -4.55 6.56 -6.70
C LEU A 38 -4.75 6.54 -5.18
N TRP A 39 -5.72 5.77 -4.69
CA TRP A 39 -5.95 5.51 -3.28
C TRP A 39 -5.98 4.01 -3.01
N VAL A 40 -5.35 3.63 -1.91
CA VAL A 40 -5.42 2.31 -1.28
C VAL A 40 -5.94 2.52 0.14
N ASP A 41 -7.08 1.91 0.46
CA ASP A 41 -7.63 1.97 1.79
C ASP A 41 -6.79 1.13 2.79
N VAL A 42 -6.96 1.37 4.09
CA VAL A 42 -6.24 0.63 5.14
C VAL A 42 -6.53 -0.87 5.11
N ASP A 43 -7.69 -1.25 4.57
CA ASP A 43 -8.06 -2.67 4.40
C ASP A 43 -7.30 -3.36 3.24
N PHE A 44 -6.47 -2.62 2.48
CA PHE A 44 -5.77 -3.06 1.27
C PHE A 44 -6.67 -3.65 0.17
N GLY A 45 -7.98 -3.62 0.37
CA GLY A 45 -8.97 -4.20 -0.52
C GLY A 45 -9.60 -3.13 -1.39
N LYS A 46 -10.03 -2.01 -0.83
CA LYS A 46 -10.71 -0.94 -1.58
C LYS A 46 -9.72 0.10 -2.09
N GLY A 47 -9.99 0.60 -3.28
CA GLY A 47 -9.22 1.67 -3.89
C GLY A 47 -10.08 2.59 -4.73
N HIS A 48 -9.51 3.74 -5.07
CA HIS A 48 -10.07 4.61 -6.10
C HIS A 48 -8.99 5.31 -6.91
N SER A 49 -9.38 5.79 -8.09
CA SER A 49 -8.57 6.65 -8.95
C SER A 49 -9.43 7.83 -9.38
N ARG A 50 -9.25 8.98 -8.71
CA ARG A 50 -10.04 10.18 -8.96
C ARG A 50 -9.25 11.15 -9.83
N ALA A 51 -9.64 11.18 -11.09
CA ALA A 51 -9.08 12.06 -12.11
C ALA A 51 -10.24 12.58 -12.98
N LYS A 52 -10.69 13.82 -12.75
CA LYS A 52 -11.75 14.47 -13.53
C LYS A 52 -11.29 15.87 -13.95
N PRO A 53 -10.72 16.05 -15.17
CA PRO A 53 -10.40 15.03 -16.18
C PRO A 53 -9.07 14.28 -15.90
N THR A 54 -8.12 14.94 -15.23
CA THR A 54 -6.82 14.36 -14.85
C THR A 54 -6.47 14.74 -13.41
N CYS A 55 -5.63 13.93 -12.76
CA CYS A 55 -5.00 14.29 -11.49
C CYS A 55 -4.04 15.47 -11.72
N THR A 56 -4.09 16.52 -10.89
CA THR A 56 -3.24 17.71 -11.08
C THR A 56 -1.77 17.45 -10.78
N THR A 57 -1.46 16.54 -9.86
CA THR A 57 -0.07 16.23 -9.44
C THR A 57 0.71 15.47 -10.51
N TYR A 58 0.07 14.53 -11.21
CA TYR A 58 0.74 13.66 -12.20
C TYR A 58 0.23 13.82 -13.63
N ASN A 59 -0.84 14.58 -13.84
CA ASN A 59 -1.60 14.63 -15.10
C ASN A 59 -2.05 13.24 -15.59
N SER A 60 -2.21 12.30 -14.67
CA SER A 60 -2.74 10.97 -14.98
C SER A 60 -4.25 11.02 -15.19
N PRO A 61 -4.80 10.23 -16.11
CA PRO A 61 -6.22 9.95 -16.17
C PRO A 61 -6.61 8.99 -15.03
N GLN A 62 -7.87 8.58 -15.01
CA GLN A 62 -8.30 7.44 -14.20
C GLN A 62 -7.48 6.20 -14.61
N LEU A 63 -6.85 5.55 -13.63
CA LEU A 63 -5.91 4.44 -13.88
C LEU A 63 -6.62 3.09 -14.07
N SER A 64 -7.89 3.02 -13.69
CA SER A 64 -8.77 1.85 -13.72
C SER A 64 -9.95 2.08 -14.68
N ALA A 65 -10.69 1.01 -15.01
CA ALA A 65 -11.92 1.13 -15.82
C ALA A 65 -13.05 1.90 -15.10
N GLN A 66 -13.07 1.87 -13.76
CA GLN A 66 -14.05 2.57 -12.93
C GLN A 66 -13.34 3.35 -11.83
N GLU A 67 -13.95 4.46 -11.37
CA GLU A 67 -13.36 5.33 -10.35
C GLU A 67 -13.06 4.58 -9.05
N ASN A 68 -13.98 3.72 -8.58
CA ASN A 68 -13.80 2.89 -7.39
C ASN A 68 -13.58 1.43 -7.82
N PHE A 69 -12.69 0.72 -7.14
CA PHE A 69 -12.32 -0.65 -7.47
C PHE A 69 -11.83 -1.42 -6.24
N GLN A 70 -11.61 -2.72 -6.42
CA GLN A 70 -10.97 -3.58 -5.42
C GLN A 70 -9.64 -4.12 -5.95
N PHE A 71 -8.68 -4.28 -5.06
CA PHE A 71 -7.40 -4.92 -5.36
C PHE A 71 -7.52 -6.43 -5.18
N ASP A 72 -7.17 -7.18 -6.24
CA ASP A 72 -7.08 -8.65 -6.15
C ASP A 72 -5.75 -9.08 -5.51
N LYS A 73 -4.66 -8.39 -5.88
CA LYS A 73 -3.29 -8.63 -5.39
C LYS A 73 -2.53 -7.31 -5.36
N MET A 74 -1.65 -7.17 -4.37
CA MET A 74 -0.77 -6.01 -4.22
C MET A 74 0.64 -6.48 -3.90
N GLU A 75 1.61 -5.96 -4.65
CA GLU A 75 3.03 -6.29 -4.50
C GLU A 75 3.82 -4.99 -4.29
N VAL A 76 4.74 -5.00 -3.33
CA VAL A 76 5.61 -3.86 -3.02
C VAL A 76 7.05 -4.31 -3.16
N TRP A 77 7.80 -3.59 -3.98
CA TRP A 77 9.19 -3.91 -4.30
C TRP A 77 10.10 -2.82 -3.75
N ALA A 78 11.04 -3.22 -2.89
CA ALA A 78 12.15 -2.35 -2.53
C ALA A 78 13.25 -2.46 -3.59
N VAL A 79 13.83 -1.33 -3.98
CA VAL A 79 14.94 -1.27 -4.94
C VAL A 79 16.21 -0.87 -4.20
N GLY A 80 17.29 -1.62 -4.41
CA GLY A 80 18.59 -1.38 -3.76
C GLY A 80 19.15 -2.65 -3.10
N ASP A 81 20.39 -2.57 -2.63
CA ASP A 81 20.99 -3.65 -1.86
C ASP A 81 20.34 -3.69 -0.47
N PRO A 82 19.94 -4.88 0.01
CA PRO A 82 19.37 -5.03 1.35
C PRO A 82 20.43 -4.62 2.39
N SER A 83 20.02 -3.91 3.43
CA SER A 83 20.91 -3.61 4.56
C SER A 83 21.38 -4.90 5.23
N GLU A 84 22.52 -4.88 5.92
CA GLU A 84 22.99 -6.04 6.68
C GLU A 84 21.93 -6.54 7.68
N GLU A 85 21.11 -5.64 8.23
CA GLU A 85 19.99 -5.95 9.12
C GLU A 85 18.83 -6.66 8.40
N GLN A 86 18.55 -6.30 7.14
CA GLN A 86 17.54 -6.96 6.29
C GLN A 86 18.01 -8.33 5.83
N LEU A 87 19.31 -8.47 5.52
CA LEU A 87 19.94 -9.75 5.20
C LEU A 87 19.93 -10.71 6.39
N ALA A 88 20.22 -10.20 7.60
CA ALA A 88 20.23 -11.00 8.82
C ALA A 88 18.83 -11.50 9.24
N LYS A 89 17.76 -10.80 8.86
CA LYS A 89 16.38 -11.22 9.13
C LYS A 89 15.88 -12.32 8.19
N GLY A 90 16.61 -12.62 7.11
CA GLY A 90 16.27 -13.67 6.15
C GLY A 90 14.93 -13.43 5.43
N ASN A 91 14.62 -14.27 4.44
CA ASN A 91 13.37 -14.21 3.66
C ASN A 91 12.10 -14.60 4.47
N LYS A 92 12.15 -14.56 5.80
CA LYS A 92 11.00 -14.88 6.65
C LYS A 92 10.03 -13.71 6.61
N SER A 93 8.72 -13.98 6.54
CA SER A 93 7.74 -12.89 6.50
C SER A 93 7.81 -12.09 7.81
N ILE A 94 7.50 -10.80 7.77
CA ILE A 94 7.48 -9.95 8.98
C ILE A 94 6.55 -10.51 10.07
N LEU A 95 5.52 -11.26 9.64
CA LEU A 95 4.60 -11.94 10.53
C LEU A 95 5.21 -13.16 11.24
N ASP A 96 6.39 -13.62 10.79
CA ASP A 96 7.16 -14.71 11.42
C ASP A 96 8.37 -14.17 12.18
N ALA A 97 8.85 -12.99 11.80
CA ALA A 97 10.00 -12.34 12.40
C ALA A 97 9.64 -11.52 13.66
N ASP A 98 8.39 -11.05 13.78
CA ASP A 98 7.94 -10.18 14.88
C ASP A 98 6.57 -10.62 15.45
N PRO A 99 6.57 -11.39 16.56
CA PRO A 99 5.34 -11.85 17.23
C PRO A 99 4.51 -10.72 17.83
N GLU A 100 5.13 -9.59 18.19
CA GLU A 100 4.40 -8.43 18.72
C GLU A 100 3.65 -7.72 17.60
N ALA A 101 4.29 -7.52 16.45
CA ALA A 101 3.61 -6.98 15.26
C ALA A 101 2.45 -7.88 14.82
N GLN A 102 2.61 -9.21 14.90
CA GLN A 102 1.55 -10.16 14.66
C GLN A 102 0.37 -9.97 15.63
N ALA A 103 0.64 -9.91 16.94
CA ALA A 103 -0.39 -9.72 17.95
C ALA A 103 -1.14 -8.39 17.78
N LEU A 104 -0.42 -7.32 17.42
CA LEU A 104 -1.01 -6.01 17.16
C LEU A 104 -1.93 -6.02 15.93
N LEU A 105 -1.58 -6.76 14.87
CA LEU A 105 -2.43 -6.94 13.69
C LEU A 105 -3.71 -7.72 14.02
N GLU A 106 -3.62 -8.73 14.87
CA GLU A 106 -4.79 -9.50 15.29
C GLU A 106 -5.71 -8.68 16.21
N ILE A 107 -5.13 -7.93 17.14
CA ILE A 107 -5.86 -7.01 18.04
C ILE A 107 -6.52 -5.86 17.25
N SER A 108 -5.92 -5.41 16.14
CA SER A 108 -6.51 -4.39 15.26
C SER A 108 -7.61 -4.93 14.34
N GLY A 109 -7.98 -6.21 14.49
CA GLY A 109 -9.06 -6.86 13.74
C GLY A 109 -8.69 -7.25 12.31
N HIS A 110 -7.40 -7.28 11.97
CA HIS A 110 -6.95 -7.67 10.64
C HIS A 110 -6.67 -9.17 10.62
N SER A 111 -7.50 -9.94 9.90
CA SER A 111 -7.31 -11.39 9.77
C SER A 111 -6.14 -11.72 8.86
N ARG A 112 -5.28 -12.64 9.29
CA ARG A 112 -4.16 -13.14 8.48
C ARG A 112 -4.67 -14.12 7.44
N HIS A 113 -4.68 -13.71 6.16
CA HIS A 113 -5.12 -14.58 5.06
C HIS A 113 -4.01 -15.48 4.48
N SER A 114 -2.76 -15.31 4.92
CA SER A 114 -1.61 -16.06 4.38
C SER A 114 -1.24 -17.32 5.17
N GLU A 115 -1.88 -17.60 6.31
CA GLU A 115 -1.46 -18.67 7.23
C GLU A 115 -1.60 -20.08 6.61
N GLY A 116 -2.62 -20.30 5.77
CA GLY A 116 -2.87 -21.59 5.11
C GLY A 116 -2.18 -21.82 3.77
N LEU A 117 -1.36 -20.87 3.30
CA LEU A 117 -0.68 -20.91 1.98
C LEU A 117 0.86 -20.95 2.10
N ARG A 118 1.39 -21.08 3.31
CA ARG A 118 2.83 -21.05 3.56
C ARG A 118 3.43 -22.44 3.46
N GLU A 119 4.53 -22.55 2.73
CA GLU A 119 5.36 -23.74 2.75
C GLU A 119 5.94 -23.91 4.16
N VAL A 120 5.97 -25.17 4.63
CA VAL A 120 6.50 -25.51 5.95
C VAL A 120 7.99 -25.16 5.96
N PRO A 121 8.52 -24.47 6.99
CA PRO A 121 9.95 -24.19 7.04
C PRO A 121 10.71 -25.52 7.07
N ASP A 122 11.71 -25.68 6.21
CA ASP A 122 12.67 -26.77 6.36
C ASP A 122 13.39 -26.58 7.72
N ASP A 123 13.34 -27.60 8.57
CA ASP A 123 14.08 -27.65 9.84
C ASP A 123 15.58 -27.82 9.54
N GLU A 124 16.34 -26.72 9.60
CA GLU A 124 17.80 -26.72 9.84
C GLU A 124 18.15 -25.88 11.08
#